data_AF-A0A853L1G3-F1
#
_entry.id   AF-A0A853L1G3-F1
#
_cell.length_a   1.000
_cell.length_b   1.000
_cell.length_c   1.000
_cell.angle_alpha   90.00
_cell.angle_beta   90.00
_cell.angle_gamma   90.00
#
_symmetry.space_group_name_H-M   'P 1'
#
loop_
_entity.id
_entity.type
_entity.pdbx_description
1 polymer ?
#
loop_
_entity_poly.entity_id
_entity_poly.type
_entity_poly.pdbx_seq_one_letter_code
_entity_poly.pdbx_strand_id
1 'polypeptide(L)'
;MVNRPLGFARALLLTGMCILPLSGCTPTSVVLGAGATAGVAAFQERGFNGAVSDTAITAQIWQKFLAQDEKLFLDIEIEVVEGEVLLAGQVPTVADQLEAVRLSWQVSGVKSVHNEIEIGDGLTLVDSASDLLITTKIKTALMFDGDVFAINYSVETVNGTVHLMGIAQDDHERSRVISHARDTSYVKRVVSHIRLKDDAIRQGT
;
A
#
# COMPACT_ATOMS: atom_id res chain seq x y z
N MET A 1 -18.63 -58.68 53.79
CA MET A 1 -18.61 -59.31 52.45
C MET A 1 -17.50 -58.66 51.65
N VAL A 2 -16.55 -59.50 51.24
CA VAL A 2 -15.33 -59.17 50.50
C VAL A 2 -15.69 -59.05 49.01
N ASN A 3 -15.21 -58.01 48.33
CA ASN A 3 -14.78 -58.14 46.94
C ASN A 3 -13.83 -57.00 46.52
N ARG A 4 -12.59 -57.38 46.19
CA ARG A 4 -11.66 -56.70 45.27
C ARG A 4 -11.43 -57.71 44.11
N PRO A 5 -10.65 -57.41 43.08
CA PRO A 5 -10.57 -56.23 42.19
C PRO A 5 -10.57 -56.69 40.71
N LEU A 6 -10.49 -55.78 39.72
CA LEU A 6 -9.79 -55.90 38.42
C LEU A 6 -10.09 -54.60 37.67
N GLY A 7 -9.14 -53.73 37.33
CA GLY A 7 -8.18 -53.94 36.23
C GLY A 7 -8.66 -53.17 34.99
N PHE A 8 -7.74 -52.67 34.15
CA PHE A 8 -7.94 -51.89 32.92
C PHE A 8 -8.21 -50.38 33.12
N ALA A 9 -7.52 -49.44 32.47
CA ALA A 9 -6.42 -49.50 31.51
C ALA A 9 -5.66 -48.15 31.57
N ARG A 10 -4.36 -48.22 31.29
CA ARG A 10 -3.48 -47.06 31.12
C ARG A 10 -3.93 -46.32 29.86
N ALA A 11 -4.50 -45.12 29.99
CA ALA A 11 -4.66 -44.20 28.88
C ALA A 11 -3.38 -43.35 28.79
N LEU A 12 -2.45 -43.83 27.98
CA LEU A 12 -1.21 -43.15 27.59
C LEU A 12 -1.46 -42.43 26.26
N LEU A 13 -1.08 -41.14 26.22
CA LEU A 13 -0.69 -40.34 25.04
C LEU A 13 -1.73 -39.98 23.96
N LEU A 14 -1.99 -38.67 23.80
CA LEU A 14 -1.66 -37.89 22.60
C LEU A 14 -2.05 -36.41 22.79
N THR A 15 -1.32 -35.68 23.63
CA THR A 15 -1.29 -34.22 23.57
C THR A 15 -0.47 -33.84 22.33
N GLY A 16 -1.14 -33.72 21.19
CA GLY A 16 -0.59 -33.13 19.98
C GLY A 16 -0.33 -31.63 20.21
N MET A 17 0.78 -31.32 20.88
CA MET A 17 1.32 -29.97 20.92
C MET A 17 1.79 -29.65 19.51
N CYS A 18 0.94 -28.95 18.78
CA CYS A 18 1.22 -28.41 17.45
C CYS A 18 2.36 -27.40 17.62
N ILE A 19 3.61 -27.88 17.49
CA ILE A 19 4.78 -27.03 17.33
C ILE A 19 4.66 -26.46 15.92
N LEU A 20 3.92 -25.35 15.80
CA LEU A 20 4.06 -24.45 14.66
C LEU A 20 5.51 -23.97 14.70
N PRO A 21 6.37 -24.31 13.72
CA PRO A 21 7.61 -23.57 13.59
C PRO A 21 7.19 -22.14 13.26
N LEU A 22 7.36 -21.22 14.21
CA LEU A 22 7.50 -19.80 13.91
C LEU A 22 8.79 -19.68 13.09
N SER A 23 8.68 -19.97 11.79
CA SER A 23 9.73 -19.68 10.82
C SER A 23 9.76 -18.17 10.67
N GLY A 24 10.47 -17.53 11.60
CA GLY A 24 10.88 -16.15 11.50
C GLY A 24 11.66 -15.94 10.19
N CYS A 25 11.63 -14.70 9.73
CA CYS A 25 12.32 -14.20 8.57
C CYS A 25 13.80 -14.60 8.58
N THR A 26 14.12 -15.75 7.98
CA THR A 26 15.49 -16.10 7.62
C THR A 26 15.70 -15.77 6.14
N PRO A 27 16.90 -15.31 5.75
CA PRO A 27 17.21 -14.90 4.38
C PRO A 27 17.11 -16.04 3.34
N THR A 28 16.81 -17.27 3.74
CA THR A 28 16.52 -18.39 2.84
C THR A 28 15.08 -18.39 2.30
N SER A 29 14.18 -17.60 2.88
CA SER A 29 12.83 -17.36 2.32
C SER A 29 12.84 -16.63 0.97
N VAL A 30 13.99 -16.06 0.56
CA VAL A 30 14.18 -15.48 -0.77
C VAL A 30 14.03 -16.54 -1.87
N VAL A 31 14.26 -17.84 -1.63
CA VAL A 31 14.14 -18.84 -2.71
C VAL A 31 12.67 -19.16 -3.08
N LEU A 32 11.74 -19.04 -2.14
CA LEU A 32 10.30 -19.17 -2.42
C LEU A 32 9.63 -17.79 -2.64
N GLY A 33 10.21 -16.72 -2.11
CA GLY A 33 9.73 -15.35 -2.26
C GLY A 33 10.22 -14.62 -3.51
N ALA A 34 11.44 -14.89 -3.99
CA ALA A 34 12.00 -14.22 -5.17
C ALA A 34 11.23 -14.55 -6.45
N GLY A 35 10.68 -15.76 -6.56
CA GLY A 35 9.79 -16.13 -7.67
C GLY A 35 8.48 -15.34 -7.64
N ALA A 36 7.91 -15.13 -6.45
CA ALA A 36 6.70 -14.32 -6.29
C ALA A 36 6.99 -12.83 -6.57
N THR A 37 8.07 -12.25 -6.03
CA THR A 37 8.39 -10.84 -6.23
C THR A 37 8.82 -10.51 -7.66
N ALA A 38 9.60 -11.38 -8.32
CA ALA A 38 9.90 -11.22 -9.74
C ALA A 38 8.67 -11.45 -10.62
N GLY A 39 7.82 -12.41 -10.26
CA GLY A 39 6.57 -12.71 -10.96
C GLY A 39 5.61 -11.53 -10.96
N VAL A 40 5.33 -10.93 -9.81
CA VAL A 40 4.36 -9.81 -9.70
C VAL A 40 4.80 -8.58 -10.49
N ALA A 41 6.10 -8.27 -10.53
CA ALA A 41 6.62 -7.12 -11.26
C ALA A 41 6.54 -7.28 -12.78
N ALA A 42 6.47 -8.51 -13.31
CA ALA A 42 6.25 -8.75 -14.74
C ALA A 42 4.80 -8.48 -15.18
N PHE A 43 3.84 -8.51 -14.26
CA PHE A 43 2.42 -8.24 -14.53
C PHE A 43 2.02 -6.78 -14.31
N GLN A 44 2.93 -5.94 -13.78
CA GLN A 44 2.70 -4.52 -13.64
C GLN A 44 2.89 -3.79 -14.96
N GLU A 45 2.01 -2.84 -15.27
CA GLU A 45 2.07 -2.06 -16.51
C GLU A 45 3.33 -1.21 -16.66
N ARG A 46 3.88 -0.74 -15.53
CA ARG A 46 5.17 -0.02 -15.49
C ARG A 46 6.40 -0.92 -15.64
N GLY A 47 6.20 -2.24 -15.66
CA GLY A 47 7.24 -3.26 -15.77
C GLY A 47 8.23 -3.30 -14.60
N PHE A 48 9.13 -4.28 -14.62
CA PHE A 48 10.10 -4.50 -13.54
C PHE A 48 11.04 -3.30 -13.32
N ASN A 49 11.62 -2.76 -14.39
CA ASN A 49 12.57 -1.64 -14.29
C ASN A 49 11.89 -0.34 -13.81
N GLY A 50 10.64 -0.10 -14.23
CA GLY A 50 9.85 1.03 -13.74
C GLY A 50 9.56 0.89 -12.25
N ALA A 51 9.09 -0.28 -11.81
CA ALA A 51 8.82 -0.53 -10.40
C ALA A 51 10.08 -0.41 -9.50
N VAL A 52 11.24 -0.87 -9.96
CA VAL A 52 12.51 -0.70 -9.24
C VAL A 52 12.91 0.78 -9.18
N SER A 53 12.77 1.51 -10.28
CA SER A 53 13.05 2.96 -10.32
C SER A 53 12.14 3.73 -9.36
N ASP A 54 10.85 3.44 -9.37
CA ASP A 54 9.86 4.08 -8.49
C ASP A 54 10.18 3.80 -7.01
N THR A 55 10.53 2.56 -6.67
CA THR A 55 10.95 2.18 -5.31
C THR A 55 12.20 2.96 -4.88
N ALA A 56 13.16 3.15 -5.79
CA ALA A 56 14.37 3.92 -5.51
C ALA A 56 14.08 5.42 -5.35
N ILE A 57 13.11 5.97 -6.08
CA ILE A 57 12.62 7.34 -5.89
C ILE A 57 11.98 7.47 -4.51
N THR A 58 11.03 6.60 -4.15
CA THR A 58 10.37 6.58 -2.84
C THR A 58 11.39 6.54 -1.70
N ALA A 59 12.37 5.64 -1.76
CA ALA A 59 13.42 5.53 -0.74
C ALA A 59 14.26 6.81 -0.59
N GLN A 60 14.59 7.48 -1.70
CA GLN A 60 15.33 8.73 -1.69
C GLN A 60 14.51 9.89 -1.12
N ILE A 61 13.20 9.95 -1.39
CA ILE A 61 12.32 10.96 -0.80
C ILE A 61 12.22 10.73 0.71
N TRP A 62 12.00 9.49 1.16
CA TRP A 62 12.01 9.15 2.58
C TRP A 62 13.32 9.54 3.28
N GLN A 63 14.46 9.26 2.64
CA GLN A 63 15.77 9.67 3.16
C GLN A 63 15.85 11.20 3.35
N LYS A 64 15.35 11.98 2.38
CA LYS A 64 15.31 13.44 2.49
C LYS A 64 14.38 13.92 3.61
N PHE A 65 13.20 13.31 3.75
CA PHE A 65 12.24 13.65 4.80
C PHE A 65 12.85 13.39 6.18
N LEU A 66 13.37 12.18 6.41
CA LEU A 66 14.05 11.81 7.65
C LEU A 66 15.25 12.70 8.00
N ALA A 67 16.02 13.13 6.99
CA ALA A 67 17.15 14.01 7.20
C ALA A 67 16.74 15.45 7.55
N GLN A 68 15.52 15.87 7.17
CA GLN A 68 15.01 17.22 7.39
C GLN A 68 14.19 17.32 8.69
N ASP A 69 13.13 16.51 8.82
CA ASP A 69 12.27 16.41 10.00
C ASP A 69 11.59 15.04 10.01
N GLU A 70 11.71 14.31 11.12
CA GLU A 70 11.08 13.00 11.30
C GLU A 70 9.56 13.04 11.13
N LYS A 71 8.90 14.18 11.39
CA LYS A 71 7.45 14.32 11.22
C LYS A 71 7.02 14.21 9.77
N LEU A 72 7.82 14.75 8.84
CA LEU A 72 7.54 14.58 7.41
C LEU A 72 7.55 13.10 7.01
N PHE A 73 8.37 12.28 7.69
CA PHE A 73 8.40 10.84 7.47
C PHE A 73 7.19 10.10 8.09
N LEU A 74 6.66 10.60 9.21
CA LEU A 74 5.57 9.92 9.93
C LEU A 74 4.19 10.30 9.41
N ASP A 75 4.02 11.54 8.97
CA ASP A 75 2.69 12.13 8.74
C ASP A 75 2.32 12.21 7.24
N ILE A 76 3.25 11.88 6.34
CA ILE A 76 3.07 11.94 4.89
C ILE A 76 3.36 10.56 4.28
N GLU A 77 2.40 10.04 3.55
CA GLU A 77 2.52 8.86 2.71
C GLU A 77 2.97 9.24 1.29
N ILE A 78 3.81 8.37 0.70
CA ILE A 78 4.46 8.60 -0.59
C ILE A 78 4.18 7.44 -1.51
N GLU A 79 3.48 7.71 -2.60
CA GLU A 79 3.25 6.76 -3.67
C GLU A 79 3.92 7.24 -4.95
N VAL A 80 4.58 6.33 -5.68
CA VAL A 80 5.31 6.67 -6.92
C VAL A 80 4.92 5.72 -8.04
N VAL A 81 4.50 6.27 -9.16
CA VAL A 81 4.19 5.53 -10.39
C VAL A 81 4.83 6.22 -11.58
N GLU A 82 5.80 5.56 -12.20
CA GLU A 82 6.57 6.03 -13.35
C GLU A 82 7.25 7.40 -13.16
N GLY A 83 7.72 7.67 -11.95
CA GLY A 83 8.34 8.94 -11.54
C GLY A 83 7.35 10.06 -11.23
N GLU A 84 6.04 9.83 -11.31
CA GLU A 84 5.05 10.73 -10.72
C GLU A 84 4.91 10.40 -9.24
N VAL A 85 5.01 11.42 -8.38
CA VAL A 85 4.95 11.27 -6.91
C VAL A 85 3.61 11.78 -6.43
N LEU A 86 2.89 11.01 -5.63
CA LEU A 86 1.75 11.44 -4.84
C LEU A 86 2.19 11.58 -3.38
N LEU A 87 1.96 12.75 -2.82
CA LEU A 87 2.12 13.01 -1.39
C LEU A 87 0.74 13.19 -0.76
N ALA A 88 0.38 12.32 0.17
CA ALA A 88 -0.90 12.39 0.89
C ALA A 88 -0.64 12.29 2.39
N GLY A 89 -1.40 13.01 3.20
CA GLY A 89 -1.18 13.02 4.64
C GLY A 89 -1.73 14.27 5.28
N GLN A 90 -1.37 14.53 6.53
CA GLN A 90 -1.78 15.73 7.22
C GLN A 90 -0.61 16.30 8.02
N VAL A 91 -0.29 17.58 7.78
CA VAL A 91 0.80 18.27 8.48
C VAL A 91 0.29 19.50 9.24
N PRO A 92 0.98 19.93 10.32
CA PRO A 92 0.52 21.05 11.14
C PRO A 92 0.59 22.41 10.43
N THR A 93 1.54 22.59 9.49
CA THR A 93 1.78 23.89 8.87
C THR A 93 1.94 23.82 7.36
N VAL A 94 1.60 24.92 6.68
CA VAL A 94 1.85 25.09 5.24
C VAL A 94 3.35 25.04 4.93
N ALA A 95 4.21 25.43 5.87
CA ALA A 95 5.66 25.35 5.68
C ALA A 95 6.12 23.89 5.53
N ASP A 96 5.60 22.98 6.37
CA ASP A 96 5.91 21.55 6.31
C ASP A 96 5.44 20.93 4.98
N GLN A 97 4.23 21.31 4.54
CA GLN A 97 3.69 20.89 3.24
C GLN A 97 4.58 21.34 2.09
N LEU A 98 4.96 22.62 2.06
CA LEU A 98 5.81 23.16 1.00
C LEU A 98 7.21 22.53 1.03
N GLU A 99 7.74 22.24 2.21
CA GLU A 99 9.03 21.59 2.38
C GLU A 99 9.00 20.16 1.85
N ALA A 100 7.97 19.38 2.14
CA ALA A 100 7.79 18.03 1.60
C ALA A 100 7.76 18.01 0.07
N VAL A 101 7.03 18.95 -0.55
CA VAL A 101 6.99 19.12 -2.00
C VAL A 101 8.38 19.50 -2.54
N ARG A 102 9.06 20.46 -1.91
CA ARG A 102 10.40 20.92 -2.31
C ARG A 102 11.44 19.81 -2.25
N LEU A 103 11.43 19.00 -1.19
CA LEU A 103 12.34 17.86 -1.02
C LEU A 103 12.09 16.78 -2.06
N SER A 104 10.82 16.50 -2.37
CA SER A 104 10.44 15.52 -3.38
C SER A 104 11.00 15.88 -4.77
N TRP A 105 10.90 17.15 -5.17
CA TRP A 105 11.46 17.64 -6.44
C TRP A 105 12.99 17.55 -6.56
N GLN A 106 13.72 17.39 -5.46
CA GLN A 106 15.18 17.23 -5.50
C GLN A 106 15.64 15.81 -5.80
N VAL A 107 14.72 14.84 -5.82
CA VAL A 107 15.04 13.45 -6.10
C VAL A 107 15.10 13.23 -7.60
N SER A 108 16.21 12.65 -8.06
CA SER A 108 16.41 12.34 -9.48
C SER A 108 15.38 11.30 -9.93
N GLY A 109 14.74 11.55 -11.08
CA GLY A 109 13.71 10.68 -11.65
C GLY A 109 12.28 11.11 -11.33
N VAL A 110 12.08 12.07 -10.41
CA VAL A 110 10.78 12.70 -10.20
C VAL A 110 10.40 13.56 -11.40
N LYS A 111 9.23 13.30 -11.99
CA LYS A 111 8.68 13.98 -13.16
C LYS A 111 7.58 14.95 -12.78
N SER A 112 6.76 14.59 -11.79
CA SER A 112 5.68 15.40 -11.25
C SER A 112 5.48 15.09 -9.78
N VAL A 113 4.89 16.04 -9.05
CA VAL A 113 4.50 15.89 -7.64
C VAL A 113 3.06 16.34 -7.49
N HIS A 114 2.18 15.40 -7.18
CA HIS A 114 0.78 15.60 -6.81
C HIS A 114 0.71 15.82 -5.30
N ASN A 115 0.40 17.05 -4.90
CA ASN A 115 0.33 17.43 -3.49
C ASN A 115 -1.12 17.34 -3.00
N GLU A 116 -1.40 16.33 -2.19
CA GLU A 116 -2.68 16.08 -1.53
C GLU A 116 -2.56 16.14 0.00
N ILE A 117 -1.48 16.73 0.51
CA ILE A 117 -1.26 16.91 1.94
C ILE A 117 -2.28 17.93 2.48
N GLU A 118 -2.99 17.60 3.55
CA GLU A 118 -3.91 18.50 4.24
C GLU A 118 -3.21 19.23 5.39
N ILE A 119 -3.72 20.41 5.76
CA ILE A 119 -3.25 21.15 6.94
C ILE A 119 -4.18 20.82 8.12
N GLY A 120 -3.62 20.36 9.24
CA GLY A 120 -4.37 20.09 10.46
C GLY A 120 -3.51 19.51 11.58
N ASP A 121 -4.13 19.23 12.72
CA ASP A 121 -3.43 18.86 13.96
C ASP A 121 -2.90 17.40 13.99
N GLY A 122 -2.85 16.74 12.82
CA GLY A 122 -2.44 15.35 12.65
C GLY A 122 -3.60 14.35 12.80
N LEU A 123 -3.38 13.13 12.29
CA LEU A 123 -4.37 12.06 12.34
C LEU A 123 -4.46 11.46 13.74
N THR A 124 -5.68 11.23 14.23
CA THR A 124 -5.86 10.47 15.47
C THR A 124 -5.73 8.97 15.22
N LEU A 125 -5.45 8.18 16.27
CA LEU A 125 -5.44 6.72 16.15
C LEU A 125 -6.77 6.14 15.62
N VAL A 126 -7.89 6.81 15.92
CA VAL A 126 -9.22 6.37 15.44
C VAL A 126 -9.38 6.66 13.95
N ASP A 127 -8.89 7.80 13.49
CA ASP A 127 -8.89 8.16 12.07
C ASP A 127 -8.01 7.18 11.29
N SER A 128 -6.75 6.97 11.73
CA SER A 128 -5.83 6.03 11.08
C SER A 128 -6.37 4.60 11.04
N ALA A 129 -7.02 4.12 12.11
CA ALA A 129 -7.65 2.81 12.12
C ALA A 129 -8.83 2.71 11.14
N SER A 130 -9.63 3.78 11.03
CA SER A 130 -10.75 3.85 10.09
C SER A 130 -10.24 3.87 8.64
N ASP A 131 -9.21 4.66 8.37
CA ASP A 131 -8.57 4.76 7.06
C ASP A 131 -7.93 3.44 6.63
N LEU A 132 -7.24 2.74 7.53
CA LEU A 132 -6.69 1.41 7.25
C LEU A 132 -7.80 0.41 6.86
N LEU A 133 -8.95 0.45 7.53
CA LEU A 133 -10.09 -0.40 7.20
C LEU A 133 -10.70 -0.04 5.84
N ILE A 134 -10.80 1.25 5.51
CA ILE A 134 -11.26 1.73 4.19
C ILE A 134 -10.30 1.23 3.10
N THR A 135 -9.00 1.52 3.23
CA THR A 135 -7.95 1.07 2.30
C THR A 135 -8.00 -0.44 2.11
N THR A 136 -8.10 -1.21 3.20
CA THR A 136 -8.16 -2.68 3.14
C THR A 136 -9.39 -3.17 2.39
N LYS A 137 -10.57 -2.57 2.62
CA LYS A 137 -11.81 -2.93 1.91
C LYS A 137 -11.70 -2.66 0.42
N ILE A 138 -11.17 -1.49 0.03
CA ILE A 138 -11.00 -1.13 -1.37
C ILE A 138 -9.98 -2.06 -2.03
N LYS A 139 -8.78 -2.22 -1.46
CA LYS A 139 -7.75 -3.14 -1.98
C LYS A 139 -8.33 -4.56 -2.16
N THR A 140 -9.09 -5.05 -1.19
CA THR A 140 -9.79 -6.34 -1.28
C THR A 140 -10.81 -6.39 -2.42
N ALA A 141 -11.65 -5.35 -2.56
CA ALA A 141 -12.64 -5.28 -3.64
C ALA A 141 -11.98 -5.31 -5.02
N LEU A 142 -10.91 -4.52 -5.21
CA LEU A 142 -10.13 -4.52 -6.46
C LEU A 142 -9.51 -5.90 -6.75
N MET A 143 -8.98 -6.57 -5.73
CA MET A 143 -8.37 -7.90 -5.87
C MET A 143 -9.36 -8.99 -6.32
N PHE A 144 -10.64 -8.86 -5.96
CA PHE A 144 -11.68 -9.84 -6.29
C PHE A 144 -12.53 -9.44 -7.50
N ASP A 145 -12.30 -8.26 -8.09
CA ASP A 145 -12.91 -7.86 -9.35
C ASP A 145 -12.07 -8.41 -10.52
N GLY A 146 -12.64 -9.39 -11.24
CA GLY A 146 -11.97 -10.06 -12.36
C GLY A 146 -11.70 -9.16 -13.57
N ASP A 147 -12.33 -7.99 -13.63
CA ASP A 147 -12.14 -7.00 -14.69
C ASP A 147 -11.23 -5.84 -14.25
N VAL A 148 -10.51 -5.99 -13.14
CA VAL A 148 -9.55 -5.03 -12.59
C VAL A 148 -8.18 -5.67 -12.37
N PHE A 149 -7.15 -5.09 -12.94
CA PHE A 149 -5.76 -5.46 -12.69
C PHE A 149 -5.27 -4.78 -11.42
N ALA A 150 -5.71 -5.27 -10.25
CA ALA A 150 -5.49 -4.65 -8.94
C ALA A 150 -4.02 -4.25 -8.67
N ILE A 151 -3.06 -5.02 -9.19
CA ILE A 151 -1.62 -4.78 -9.05
C ILE A 151 -1.13 -3.44 -9.65
N ASN A 152 -1.91 -2.84 -10.55
CA ASN A 152 -1.57 -1.58 -11.21
C ASN A 152 -2.01 -0.35 -10.42
N TYR A 153 -2.65 -0.53 -9.26
CA TYR A 153 -3.19 0.57 -8.46
C TYR A 153 -2.60 0.58 -7.07
N SER A 154 -2.28 1.78 -6.61
CA SER A 154 -2.09 2.11 -5.21
C SER A 154 -3.33 2.84 -4.70
N VAL A 155 -3.69 2.55 -3.45
CA VAL A 155 -4.89 3.05 -2.80
C VAL A 155 -4.51 3.46 -1.41
N GLU A 156 -4.50 4.77 -1.16
CA GLU A 156 -4.19 5.31 0.15
C GLU A 156 -5.34 6.16 0.67
N THR A 157 -5.56 6.12 1.98
CA THR A 157 -6.69 6.82 2.61
C THR A 157 -6.18 7.69 3.74
N VAL A 158 -6.54 8.98 3.68
CA VAL A 158 -6.19 9.98 4.70
C VAL A 158 -7.45 10.73 5.11
N ASN A 159 -7.83 10.60 6.38
CA ASN A 159 -8.99 11.25 6.98
C ASN A 159 -10.30 10.99 6.20
N GLY A 160 -10.47 9.76 5.69
CA GLY A 160 -11.58 9.36 4.84
C GLY A 160 -11.54 9.89 3.39
N THR A 161 -10.47 10.56 2.97
CA THR A 161 -10.19 10.85 1.55
C THR A 161 -9.37 9.71 0.96
N VAL A 162 -9.89 9.07 -0.08
CA VAL A 162 -9.18 8.02 -0.82
C VAL A 162 -8.43 8.64 -1.98
N HIS A 163 -7.13 8.39 -2.05
CA HIS A 163 -6.25 8.73 -3.14
C HIS A 163 -5.96 7.47 -3.96
N LEU A 164 -6.33 7.51 -5.24
CA LEU A 164 -6.11 6.42 -6.18
C LEU A 164 -5.00 6.83 -7.15
N MET A 165 -3.94 6.04 -7.24
CA MET A 165 -2.85 6.25 -8.21
C MET A 165 -2.59 4.96 -8.96
N GLY A 166 -2.34 5.03 -10.27
CA GLY A 166 -2.10 3.82 -11.05
C GLY A 166 -2.28 3.96 -12.54
N ILE A 167 -2.27 2.82 -13.22
CA ILE A 167 -2.42 2.71 -14.67
C ILE A 167 -3.56 1.75 -14.97
N ALA A 168 -4.62 2.24 -15.62
CA ALA A 168 -5.72 1.43 -16.08
C ALA A 168 -5.53 0.96 -17.52
N GLN A 169 -5.99 -0.24 -17.86
CA GLN A 169 -6.00 -0.72 -19.25
C GLN A 169 -6.87 0.17 -20.12
N ASP A 170 -8.04 0.56 -19.63
CA ASP A 170 -9.02 1.36 -20.34
C ASP A 170 -9.89 2.19 -19.38
N ASP A 171 -10.78 2.99 -19.97
CA ASP A 171 -11.73 3.83 -19.24
C ASP A 171 -12.74 3.04 -18.40
N HIS A 172 -13.09 1.82 -18.82
CA HIS A 172 -14.01 0.98 -18.08
C HIS A 172 -13.37 0.49 -16.78
N GLU A 173 -12.14 0.01 -16.84
CA GLU A 173 -11.39 -0.41 -15.66
C GLU A 173 -11.15 0.77 -14.72
N ARG A 174 -10.72 1.93 -15.24
CA ARG A 174 -10.56 3.16 -14.44
C ARG A 174 -11.85 3.52 -13.69
N SER A 175 -12.98 3.46 -14.38
CA SER A 175 -14.29 3.75 -13.79
C SER A 175 -14.67 2.74 -12.72
N ARG A 176 -14.40 1.44 -12.93
CA ARG A 176 -14.63 0.38 -11.94
C ARG A 176 -13.83 0.63 -10.66
N VAL A 177 -12.54 0.96 -10.78
CA VAL A 177 -11.67 1.24 -9.63
C VAL A 177 -12.18 2.44 -8.83
N ILE A 178 -12.57 3.52 -9.51
CA ILE A 178 -13.14 4.71 -8.86
C ILE A 178 -14.47 4.36 -8.17
N SER A 179 -15.31 3.53 -8.78
CA SER A 179 -16.58 3.08 -8.19
C SER A 179 -16.36 2.27 -6.91
N HIS A 180 -15.45 1.29 -6.90
CA HIS A 180 -15.11 0.52 -5.68
C HIS A 180 -14.70 1.43 -4.52
N ALA A 181 -13.91 2.47 -4.80
CA ALA A 181 -13.55 3.46 -3.80
C ALA A 181 -14.77 4.25 -3.31
N ARG A 182 -15.62 4.76 -4.22
CA ARG A 182 -16.80 5.56 -3.86
C ARG A 182 -17.86 4.79 -3.08
N ASP A 183 -18.04 3.51 -3.39
CA ASP A 183 -19.08 2.67 -2.79
C ASP A 183 -18.66 2.12 -1.41
N THR A 184 -17.38 2.27 -1.05
CA THR A 184 -16.87 1.83 0.26
C THR A 184 -17.39 2.75 1.37
N SER A 185 -17.97 2.14 2.42
CA SER A 185 -18.49 2.89 3.57
C SER A 185 -17.42 3.75 4.23
N TYR A 186 -17.84 4.91 4.73
CA TYR A 186 -16.99 5.91 5.42
C TYR A 186 -16.02 6.70 4.53
N VAL A 187 -15.99 6.42 3.22
CA VAL A 187 -15.31 7.28 2.25
C VAL A 187 -16.04 8.61 2.15
N LYS A 188 -15.30 9.70 2.39
CA LYS A 188 -15.80 11.08 2.30
C LYS A 188 -15.57 11.68 0.92
N ARG A 189 -14.42 11.37 0.32
CA ARG A 189 -13.97 11.92 -0.97
C ARG A 189 -13.05 10.93 -1.68
N VAL A 190 -13.08 10.93 -3.01
CA VAL A 190 -12.15 10.17 -3.84
C VAL A 190 -11.41 11.14 -4.75
N VAL A 191 -10.08 11.13 -4.67
CA VAL A 191 -9.17 11.86 -5.55
C VAL A 191 -8.45 10.84 -6.42
N SER A 192 -8.49 11.02 -7.74
CA SER A 192 -7.95 10.04 -8.69
C SER A 192 -6.84 10.66 -9.53
N HIS A 193 -5.69 10.00 -9.47
CA HIS A 193 -4.50 10.20 -10.29
C HIS A 193 -4.25 8.97 -11.18
N ILE A 194 -5.33 8.28 -11.58
CA ILE A 194 -5.27 7.10 -12.47
C ILE A 194 -5.12 7.57 -13.91
N ARG A 195 -4.07 7.08 -14.58
CA ARG A 195 -3.82 7.32 -16.00
C ARG A 195 -4.21 6.10 -16.82
N LEU A 196 -4.50 6.32 -18.10
CA LEU A 196 -4.75 5.21 -19.03
C LEU A 196 -3.43 4.63 -19.53
N LYS A 197 -3.47 3.36 -19.94
CA LYS A 197 -2.31 2.68 -20.50
C LYS A 197 -1.74 3.43 -21.71
N ASP A 198 -2.65 3.94 -22.53
CA ASP A 198 -2.35 4.60 -23.80
C ASP A 198 -2.34 6.14 -23.70
N ASP A 199 -2.22 6.70 -22.49
CA ASP A 199 -2.18 8.14 -22.29
C ASP A 199 -0.96 8.77 -23.03
N ALA A 200 -1.20 9.80 -23.83
CA ALA A 200 -0.18 10.41 -24.70
C ALA A 200 1.03 10.94 -23.91
N ILE A 201 0.78 11.42 -22.69
CA ILE A 201 1.82 11.90 -21.75
C ILE A 201 2.77 10.76 -21.35
N ARG A 202 2.28 9.50 -21.29
CA ARG A 202 3.11 8.31 -21.02
C ARG A 202 3.89 7.85 -22.25
N GLN A 203 3.35 8.03 -23.45
CA GLN A 203 3.97 7.61 -24.69
C GLN A 203 5.07 8.57 -25.20
N GLY A 204 5.21 9.75 -24.58
CA GLY A 204 6.23 10.73 -24.93
C GLY A 204 6.00 11.37 -26.31
N THR A 205 4.75 11.40 -26.76
CA THR A 205 4.28 11.99 -28.02
C THR A 205 3.48 13.27 -27.79
#